data_AF-A0A9P6TH98-F1
#
_entry.id   AF-A0A9P6TH98-F1
#
_cell.length_a   1.000
_cell.length_b   1.000
_cell.length_c   1.000
_cell.angle_alpha   90.00
_cell.angle_beta   90.00
_cell.angle_gamma   90.00
#
_symmetry.space_group_name_H-M   'P 1'
#
loop_
_entity.id
_entity.type
_entity.pdbx_description
1 polymer ?
#
loop_
_entity_poly.entity_id
_entity_poly.type
_entity_poly.pdbx_seq_one_letter_code
_entity_poly.pdbx_strand_id
1 'polypeptide(L)'
;YINAFEDLCLELPMVTDDEALDRFVSGLKPAATTHVTEKNPCNYDEAVQMVLAYESGRRLGYGSTMQTSTLEYLQHNGVAPMD
;
A
#
# COMPACT_ATOMS: atom_id res chain seq x y z
N TYR A 1 7.38 4.64 -9.47
CA TYR A 1 8.00 3.40 -9.99
C TYR A 1 6.99 2.62 -10.78
N ILE A 2 5.92 2.07 -10.16
CA ILE A 2 4.87 1.27 -10.83
C ILE A 2 4.34 1.96 -12.10
N ASN A 3 3.84 3.20 -12.02
CA ASN A 3 3.35 3.94 -13.20
C ASN A 3 4.40 4.12 -14.32
N ALA A 4 5.67 4.30 -13.97
CA ALA A 4 6.74 4.47 -14.96
C ALA A 4 7.12 3.13 -15.61
N PHE A 5 6.96 2.03 -14.87
CA PHE A 5 7.18 0.68 -15.38
C PHE A 5 6.04 0.24 -16.30
N GLU A 6 4.79 0.62 -15.98
CA GLU A 6 3.63 0.39 -16.82
C GLU A 6 3.74 1.11 -18.18
N ASP A 7 4.18 2.37 -18.15
CA ASP A 7 4.47 3.16 -19.36
C ASP A 7 5.55 2.48 -20.23
N LEU A 8 6.64 2.03 -19.61
CA LEU A 8 7.71 1.28 -20.29
C LEU A 8 7.20 -0.05 -20.89
N CYS A 9 6.32 -0.77 -20.18
CA CYS A 9 5.73 -2.00 -20.68
C CYS A 9 4.81 -1.76 -21.89
N LEU A 10 4.09 -0.63 -21.93
CA LEU A 10 3.27 -0.24 -23.07
C LEU A 10 4.11 0.11 -24.32
N GLU A 11 5.34 0.62 -24.12
CA GLU A 11 6.28 0.91 -25.21
C GLU A 11 6.98 -0.35 -25.78
N LEU A 12 6.98 -1.47 -25.03
CA LEU A 12 7.65 -2.71 -25.43
C LEU A 12 6.69 -3.65 -26.19
N PRO A 13 6.95 -3.92 -27.49
CA PRO A 13 5.96 -4.58 -28.36
C PRO A 13 5.70 -6.08 -28.06
N MET A 14 6.52 -6.75 -27.24
CA MET A 14 6.38 -8.19 -26.92
C MET A 14 6.96 -8.56 -25.54
N VAL A 15 6.60 -7.83 -24.48
CA VAL A 15 6.88 -8.33 -23.12
C VAL A 15 5.80 -9.32 -22.71
N THR A 16 6.21 -10.54 -22.35
CA THR A 16 5.32 -11.52 -21.73
C THR A 16 5.09 -11.15 -20.26
N ASP A 17 4.00 -11.63 -19.67
CA ASP A 17 3.69 -11.35 -18.26
C ASP A 17 4.82 -11.82 -17.31
N ASP A 18 5.43 -12.97 -17.61
CA ASP A 18 6.58 -13.53 -16.89
C ASP A 18 7.82 -12.61 -16.96
N GLU A 19 8.11 -12.07 -18.15
CA GLU A 19 9.19 -11.10 -18.36
C GLU A 19 8.91 -9.75 -17.69
N ALA A 20 7.64 -9.32 -17.65
CA ALA A 20 7.21 -8.13 -16.94
C ALA A 20 7.38 -8.33 -15.42
N LEU A 21 7.01 -9.50 -14.91
CA LEU A 21 7.15 -9.88 -13.51
C LEU A 21 8.62 -9.89 -13.08
N ASP A 22 9.50 -10.55 -13.83
CA ASP A 22 10.93 -10.62 -13.50
C ASP A 22 11.57 -9.23 -13.49
N ARG A 23 11.32 -8.43 -14.54
CA ARG A 23 11.78 -7.03 -14.61
C ARG A 23 11.21 -6.18 -13.48
N PHE A 24 9.93 -6.34 -13.16
CA PHE A 24 9.28 -5.59 -12.09
C PHE A 24 9.94 -5.87 -10.75
N VAL A 25 10.09 -7.16 -10.39
CA VAL A 25 10.69 -7.63 -9.14
C VAL A 25 12.16 -7.20 -9.02
N SER A 26 12.90 -7.26 -10.14
CA SER A 26 14.30 -6.86 -10.21
C SER A 26 14.52 -5.36 -9.94
N GLY A 27 13.59 -4.49 -10.38
CA GLY A 27 13.68 -3.05 -10.13
C GLY A 27 13.02 -2.56 -8.83
N LEU A 28 12.42 -3.46 -8.03
CA LEU A 28 11.88 -3.10 -6.71
C LEU A 28 13.00 -2.81 -5.69
N LYS A 29 12.64 -2.08 -4.63
CA LYS A 29 13.53 -1.90 -3.47
C LYS A 29 13.71 -3.25 -2.77
N PRO A 30 14.90 -3.54 -2.20
CA PRO A 30 15.20 -4.84 -1.60
C PRO A 30 14.18 -5.29 -0.55
N ALA A 31 13.67 -4.36 0.26
CA ALA A 31 12.65 -4.66 1.26
C ALA A 31 11.28 -5.09 0.66
N ALA A 32 10.90 -4.51 -0.48
CA ALA A 32 9.70 -4.91 -1.21
C ALA A 32 9.94 -6.18 -2.02
N THR A 33 11.11 -6.33 -2.64
CA THR A 33 11.54 -7.54 -3.35
C THR A 33 11.46 -8.77 -2.44
N THR A 34 12.04 -8.72 -1.23
CA THR A 34 11.95 -9.83 -0.28
C THR A 34 10.50 -10.22 0.03
N HIS A 35 9.62 -9.24 0.22
CA HIS A 35 8.20 -9.51 0.52
C HIS A 35 7.48 -10.18 -0.66
N VAL A 36 7.72 -9.70 -1.88
CA VAL A 36 7.10 -10.24 -3.10
C VAL A 36 7.66 -11.63 -3.41
N THR A 37 8.97 -11.83 -3.33
CA THR A 37 9.61 -13.14 -3.54
C THR A 37 9.13 -14.18 -2.54
N GLU A 38 8.95 -13.81 -1.26
CA GLU A 38 8.41 -14.73 -0.24
C GLU A 38 6.97 -15.17 -0.55
N LYS A 39 6.17 -14.27 -1.15
CA LYS A 39 4.78 -14.55 -1.53
C LYS A 39 4.63 -15.25 -2.87
N ASN A 40 5.67 -15.24 -3.69
CA ASN A 40 5.77 -15.93 -4.98
C ASN A 40 4.53 -15.71 -5.89
N PRO A 41 4.27 -14.47 -6.33
CA PRO A 41 3.13 -14.12 -7.18
C PRO A 41 3.15 -14.89 -8.50
N CYS A 42 1.97 -15.17 -9.06
CA CYS A 42 1.86 -15.91 -10.31
C CYS A 42 1.98 -15.02 -11.55
N ASN A 43 1.63 -13.73 -11.42
CA ASN A 43 1.54 -12.77 -12.52
C ASN A 43 2.00 -11.37 -12.08
N TYR A 44 2.25 -10.48 -13.05
CA TYR A 44 2.64 -9.09 -12.81
C TYR A 44 1.62 -8.32 -11.93
N ASP A 45 0.33 -8.43 -12.22
CA ASP A 45 -0.73 -7.71 -11.49
C ASP A 45 -0.73 -8.09 -9.99
N GLU A 46 -0.56 -9.37 -9.67
CA GLU A 46 -0.46 -9.84 -8.29
C GLU A 46 0.77 -9.24 -7.59
N ALA A 47 1.92 -9.18 -8.26
CA ALA A 47 3.11 -8.58 -7.71
C ALA A 47 2.90 -7.08 -7.40
N VAL A 48 2.21 -6.35 -8.29
CA VAL A 48 1.86 -4.94 -8.07
C VAL A 48 0.97 -4.78 -6.84
N GLN A 49 -0.08 -5.59 -6.71
CA GLN A 49 -0.99 -5.55 -5.55
C GLN A 49 -0.23 -5.84 -4.25
N MET A 50 0.67 -6.83 -4.24
CA MET A 50 1.48 -7.17 -3.06
C MET A 50 2.41 -6.03 -2.64
N VAL A 51 3.06 -5.35 -3.59
CA VAL A 51 3.91 -4.18 -3.30
C VAL A 51 3.08 -3.03 -2.74
N LEU A 52 1.93 -2.74 -3.34
CA LEU A 52 1.03 -1.68 -2.88
C LEU A 52 0.53 -1.95 -1.45
N ALA A 53 0.17 -3.20 -1.15
CA ALA A 53 -0.23 -3.63 0.18
C ALA A 53 0.92 -3.48 1.20
N TYR A 54 2.14 -3.90 0.82
CA TYR A 54 3.34 -3.77 1.64
C TYR A 54 3.68 -2.31 1.95
N GLU A 55 3.67 -1.42 0.95
CA GLU A 55 3.94 0.00 1.14
C GLU A 55 2.85 0.69 1.97
N SER A 56 1.58 0.32 1.76
CA SER A 56 0.45 0.85 2.53
C SER A 56 0.53 0.43 4.00
N GLY A 57 0.83 -0.85 4.29
CA GLY A 57 1.03 -1.34 5.65
C GLY A 57 2.20 -0.67 6.36
N ARG A 58 3.31 -0.42 5.65
CA ARG A 58 4.44 0.36 6.20
C ARG A 58 4.08 1.81 6.48
N ARG A 59 3.31 2.48 5.61
CA ARG A 59 2.87 3.86 5.85
C ARG A 59 1.97 3.97 7.08
N LEU A 60 1.08 3.00 7.31
CA LEU A 60 0.23 2.94 8.51
C LEU A 60 1.04 2.67 9.80
N GLY A 61 2.15 1.93 9.70
CA GLY A 61 3.07 1.69 10.81
C GLY A 61 3.84 2.92 11.31
N TYR A 62 3.98 3.96 10.50
CA TYR A 62 4.59 5.25 10.90
C TYR A 62 3.56 6.36 11.18
N GLY A 63 2.27 6.12 10.91
CA GLY A 63 1.18 7.10 11.10
C GLY A 63 0.22 6.80 12.25
N SER A 64 0.41 5.69 12.97
CA SER A 64 -0.47 5.31 14.09
C SER A 64 -0.01 5.90 15.42
N THR A 65 0.30 7.20 15.48
CA THR A 65 0.07 7.95 16.72
C THR A 65 -1.41 8.30 16.72
N MET A 66 -2.19 7.45 17.38
CA MET A 66 -3.59 7.69 17.70
C MET A 66 -3.76 9.13 18.20
N GLN A 67 -4.32 10.01 17.37
CA GLN A 67 -5.03 11.17 17.89
C GLN A 67 -6.39 10.65 18.37
N THR A 68 -6.41 10.08 19.57
CA THR A 68 -7.62 9.97 20.39
C THR A 68 -7.99 11.37 20.87
N SER A 69 -8.40 12.23 19.93
CA SER A 69 -9.23 13.39 20.27
C SER A 69 -10.67 12.90 20.30
N THR A 70 -10.98 12.11 21.33
CA THR A 70 -12.36 11.83 21.72
C THR A 70 -13.05 13.18 21.91
N LEU A 71 -13.93 13.51 20.98
CA LEU A 71 -14.91 14.59 21.07
C LEU A 71 -15.85 14.26 22.25
N GLU A 72 -15.41 14.52 23.46
CA GLU A 72 -16.16 14.30 24.70
C GLU A 72 -17.08 15.51 25.03
N TYR A 73 -17.74 16.07 24.01
CA TYR A 73 -18.75 17.12 24.15
C TYR A 73 -20.19 16.60 23.99
N LEU A 74 -20.38 15.29 23.86
CA LEU A 74 -21.71 14.68 23.74
C LEU A 74 -22.18 13.98 25.02
N GLN A 75 -21.73 14.41 26.20
CA GLN A 75 -22.40 14.04 27.46
C GLN A 75 -23.54 15.04 27.75
N HIS A 76 -24.55 14.98 26.89
CA HIS A 76 -25.82 15.68 27.06
C HIS A 76 -26.64 14.97 28.15
N ASN A 77 -26.47 15.35 29.41
CA ASN A 77 -27.37 14.97 30.50
C ASN A 77 -27.59 16.16 31.45
N GLY A 78 -28.77 16.78 31.36
CA GLY A 78 -29.39 17.49 32.49
C GLY A 78 -29.44 19.02 32.41
N VAL A 79 -30.54 19.54 31.87
CA VAL A 79 -31.21 20.79 32.32
C VAL A 79 -31.38 20.76 33.86
N ALA A 80 -31.31 21.82 34.68
CA ALA A 80 -31.09 23.27 34.60
C ALA A 80 -30.61 23.75 36.00
N PRO A 81 -29.96 24.93 36.16
CA PRO A 81 -29.78 25.53 37.48
C PRO A 81 -31.12 26.15 37.91
N MET A 82 -31.65 25.77 39.07
CA MET A 82 -32.71 26.51 39.73
C MET A 82 -32.09 27.31 40.87
N ASP A 83 -32.42 28.60 40.89
CA ASP A 83 -31.94 29.67 41.79
C ASP A 83 -31.86 29.28 43.28
#